data_AF-A0A2T2P4T6-F1
#
_entry.id   AF-A0A2T2P4T6-F1
#
_cell.length_a   1.000
_cell.length_b   1.000
_cell.length_c   1.000
_cell.angle_alpha   90.00
_cell.angle_beta   90.00
_cell.angle_gamma   90.00
#
_symmetry.space_group_name_H-M   'P 1'
#
loop_
_entity.id
_entity.type
_entity.pdbx_description
1 polymer ?
#
loop_
_entity_poly.entity_id
_entity_poly.type
_entity_poly.pdbx_seq_one_letter_code
_entity_poly.pdbx_strand_id
1 'polypeptide(L)'
;MASVTTTSYSTSNMTKSNMGLVSPAFPAELLLEILEYLPLDDRQVLTTLKQIHPRVYSIIKNHEASLTKYFVQKVARHAISDFPIAGAGTLNLQWLHTCIWNYDVIDRIMDIIASDRNCFNPERHSTGLINTGFFLLCQLSSLDSPSTQLSWLHSLPRDPLTALFTATHYSMLTARYNAVGAMHQRIFGLSMDAKLLSFRADVEFAFCEATLSTGLAFVRDSIVPEADAADAEAVLLNFYYEHAVNARWREGEGEQEVWPGGFEPPVVRGAEKGPGMRGRSLYTTLLERLADVTGLGLEEVRSGVLEELEHPGNPLAWITNEERALLVQRKDV
;
A
#
# COMPACT_ATOMS: atom_id res chain seq x y z
N MET A 1 83.37 29.62 -28.81
CA MET A 1 82.23 28.67 -28.69
C MET A 1 81.85 28.57 -27.22
N ALA A 2 80.82 29.29 -26.80
CA ALA A 2 80.19 29.12 -25.49
C ALA A 2 78.76 29.69 -25.52
N SER A 3 77.82 28.76 -25.41
CA SER A 3 76.41 28.80 -25.01
C SER A 3 75.68 30.14 -24.85
N VAL A 4 74.62 30.27 -25.67
CA VAL A 4 73.42 31.09 -25.45
C VAL A 4 72.67 30.55 -24.23
N THR A 5 72.37 31.40 -23.25
CA THR A 5 71.42 31.09 -22.19
C THR A 5 70.16 31.93 -22.42
N THR A 6 69.13 31.26 -22.90
CA THR A 6 67.80 31.78 -23.16
C THR A 6 67.08 32.03 -21.84
N THR A 7 66.74 33.29 -21.56
CA THR A 7 65.83 33.67 -20.48
C THR A 7 64.41 33.27 -20.88
N SER A 8 63.93 32.12 -20.42
CA SER A 8 62.51 31.77 -20.51
C SER A 8 61.75 32.48 -19.40
N TYR A 9 60.90 33.42 -19.80
CA TYR A 9 59.82 33.92 -18.95
C TYR A 9 58.96 32.73 -18.54
N SER A 10 58.98 32.38 -17.25
CA SER A 10 58.00 31.49 -16.68
C SER A 10 56.67 32.24 -16.70
N THR A 11 55.89 32.01 -17.76
CA THR A 11 54.46 32.29 -17.77
C THR A 11 53.87 31.52 -16.60
N SER A 12 53.53 32.27 -15.56
CA SER A 12 52.68 31.83 -14.47
C SER A 12 51.49 31.11 -15.09
N ASN A 13 51.49 29.78 -14.93
CA ASN A 13 50.30 28.98 -15.11
C ASN A 13 49.30 29.48 -14.05
N MET A 14 48.51 30.51 -14.41
CA MET A 14 47.21 30.73 -13.82
C MET A 14 46.40 29.49 -14.18
N THR A 15 46.54 28.46 -13.36
CA THR A 15 45.56 27.40 -13.25
C THR A 15 44.24 28.10 -13.02
N LYS A 16 43.37 28.05 -14.03
CA LYS A 16 41.95 28.35 -13.89
C LYS A 16 41.49 27.69 -12.60
N SER A 17 41.23 28.49 -11.57
CA SER A 17 40.63 28.10 -10.31
C SER A 17 39.19 27.71 -10.58
N ASN A 18 39.02 26.57 -11.24
CA ASN A 18 37.72 26.01 -11.53
C ASN A 18 37.09 25.56 -10.20
N MET A 19 36.00 26.27 -9.87
CA MET A 19 34.90 25.90 -8.95
C MET A 19 35.06 26.20 -7.45
N GLY A 20 34.88 27.48 -7.09
CA GLY A 20 34.85 27.98 -5.70
C GLY A 20 33.67 27.53 -4.83
N LEU A 21 32.52 27.14 -5.42
CA LEU A 21 31.33 26.68 -4.68
C LEU A 21 31.30 25.17 -4.42
N VAL A 22 32.10 24.43 -5.20
CA VAL A 22 32.07 22.96 -5.26
C VAL A 22 33.28 22.36 -4.53
N SER A 23 34.29 23.18 -4.25
CA SER A 23 35.48 22.82 -3.48
C SER A 23 35.12 22.37 -2.06
N PRO A 24 35.73 21.30 -1.52
CA PRO A 24 35.66 20.88 -0.10
C PRO A 24 35.81 22.03 0.91
N ALA A 25 36.61 23.05 0.56
CA ALA A 25 36.93 24.18 1.42
C ALA A 25 35.78 25.21 1.55
N PHE A 26 34.78 25.20 0.66
CA PHE A 26 33.59 26.03 0.81
C PHE A 26 32.70 25.48 1.93
N PRO A 27 32.11 26.28 2.82
CA PRO A 27 31.19 25.78 3.86
C PRO A 27 29.91 25.16 3.27
N ALA A 28 29.41 24.09 3.88
CA ALA A 28 28.20 23.43 3.39
C ALA A 28 26.94 24.25 3.72
N GLU A 29 26.98 25.00 4.82
CA GLU A 29 25.91 25.84 5.34
C GLU A 29 25.65 27.02 4.41
N LEU A 30 26.70 27.69 3.93
CA LEU A 30 26.57 28.77 2.95
C LEU A 30 26.05 28.27 1.60
N LEU A 31 26.39 27.04 1.23
CA LEU A 31 25.84 26.44 0.01
C LEU A 31 24.35 26.14 0.18
N LEU A 32 23.92 25.66 1.34
CA LEU A 32 22.50 25.45 1.66
C LEU A 32 21.73 26.76 1.67
N GLU A 33 22.28 27.80 2.30
CA GLU A 33 21.67 29.13 2.31
C GLU A 33 21.47 29.65 0.87
N ILE A 34 22.48 29.51 0.00
CA ILE A 34 22.34 29.85 -1.44
C ILE A 34 21.24 29.01 -2.11
N LEU A 35 21.13 27.72 -1.78
CA LEU A 35 20.12 26.82 -2.32
C LEU A 35 18.70 27.18 -1.84
N GLU A 36 18.54 27.70 -0.62
CA GLU A 36 17.26 28.16 -0.06
C GLU A 36 16.73 29.41 -0.76
N TYR A 37 17.61 30.26 -1.31
CA TYR A 37 17.20 31.42 -2.11
C TYR A 37 16.83 31.10 -3.56
N LEU A 38 16.99 29.85 -4.00
CA LEU A 38 16.50 29.45 -5.31
C LEU A 38 14.97 29.34 -5.28
N PRO A 39 14.28 29.68 -6.37
CA PRO A 39 12.84 29.44 -6.47
C PRO A 39 12.60 27.93 -6.51
N LEU A 40 12.31 27.33 -5.34
CA LEU A 40 12.08 25.90 -5.16
C LEU A 40 10.74 25.42 -5.76
N ASP A 41 9.92 26.35 -6.26
CA ASP A 41 8.68 26.05 -6.98
C ASP A 41 8.94 25.25 -8.28
N ASP A 42 10.16 25.32 -8.81
CA ASP A 42 10.57 24.55 -9.97
C ASP A 42 11.36 23.28 -9.58
N ARG A 43 10.64 22.16 -9.49
CA ARG A 43 11.23 20.82 -9.22
C ARG A 43 12.35 20.46 -10.20
N GLN A 44 12.38 21.03 -11.41
CA GLN A 44 13.46 20.78 -12.37
C GLN A 44 14.79 21.40 -11.91
N VAL A 45 14.77 22.55 -11.24
CA VAL A 45 15.99 23.23 -10.76
C VAL A 45 16.69 22.39 -9.69
N LEU A 46 15.95 21.90 -8.70
CA LEU A 46 16.47 21.00 -7.66
C LEU A 46 17.01 19.69 -8.22
N THR A 47 16.30 19.10 -9.19
CA THR A 47 16.72 17.86 -9.86
C THR A 47 18.00 18.07 -10.66
N THR A 48 18.10 19.20 -11.36
CA THR A 48 19.30 19.58 -12.11
C THR A 48 20.47 19.80 -11.16
N LEU A 49 20.29 20.51 -10.05
CA LEU A 49 21.34 20.76 -9.05
C LEU A 49 21.90 19.46 -8.43
N LYS A 50 21.03 18.47 -8.19
CA LYS A 50 21.44 17.14 -7.73
C LYS A 50 22.34 16.41 -8.74
N GLN A 51 22.27 16.75 -10.02
CA GLN A 51 23.08 16.14 -11.09
C GLN A 51 24.39 16.88 -11.38
N ILE A 52 24.53 18.14 -10.95
CA ILE A 52 25.69 18.98 -11.28
C ILE A 52 26.98 18.50 -10.59
N HIS A 53 26.92 18.12 -9.31
CA HIS A 53 28.10 17.68 -8.59
C HIS A 53 27.81 16.80 -7.36
N PRO A 54 28.62 15.75 -7.08
CA PRO A 54 28.42 14.85 -5.93
C PRO A 54 28.34 15.55 -4.57
N ARG A 55 29.11 16.63 -4.37
CA ARG A 55 29.06 17.46 -3.15
C ARG A 55 27.73 18.20 -2.99
N VAL A 56 27.19 18.75 -4.08
CA VAL A 56 25.89 19.44 -4.05
C VAL A 56 24.78 18.42 -3.75
N TYR A 57 24.85 17.26 -4.41
CA TYR A 57 23.98 16.13 -4.14
C TYR A 57 24.01 15.71 -2.66
N SER A 58 25.19 15.52 -2.07
CA SER A 58 25.29 15.08 -0.66
C SER A 58 24.77 16.12 0.31
N ILE A 59 25.01 17.41 0.05
CA ILE A 59 24.51 18.53 0.86
C ILE A 59 22.98 18.59 0.82
N ILE A 60 22.39 18.55 -0.37
CA ILE A 60 20.92 18.53 -0.53
C ILE A 60 20.32 17.29 0.16
N LYS A 61 20.90 16.11 -0.07
CA LYS A 61 20.42 14.86 0.56
C LYS A 61 20.47 14.91 2.09
N ASN A 62 21.54 15.46 2.66
CA ASN A 62 21.69 15.60 4.11
C ASN A 62 20.70 16.61 4.69
N HIS A 63 20.44 17.70 3.97
CA HIS A 63 19.44 18.68 4.35
C HIS A 63 18.02 18.11 4.29
N GLU A 64 17.66 17.40 3.21
CA GLU A 64 16.39 16.69 3.08
C GLU A 64 16.17 15.70 4.24
N ALA A 65 17.20 14.92 4.59
CA ALA A 65 17.13 14.00 5.72
C ALA A 65 16.97 14.72 7.07
N SER A 66 17.65 15.86 7.25
CA SER A 66 17.57 16.67 8.47
C SER A 66 16.18 17.31 8.64
N LEU A 67 15.64 17.90 7.56
CA LEU A 67 14.28 18.43 7.52
C LEU A 67 13.25 17.35 7.79
N THR A 68 13.39 16.18 7.13
CA THR A 68 12.49 15.04 7.33
C THR A 68 12.50 14.62 8.80
N LYS A 69 13.68 14.44 9.39
CA LYS A 69 13.84 14.06 10.79
C LYS A 69 13.21 15.10 11.73
N TYR A 70 13.45 16.39 11.47
CA TYR A 70 12.87 17.48 12.26
C TYR A 70 11.33 17.45 12.20
N PHE A 71 10.77 17.34 10.99
CA PHE A 71 9.32 17.31 10.77
C PHE A 71 8.68 16.11 11.48
N VAL A 72 9.25 14.92 11.33
CA VAL A 72 8.76 13.69 11.97
C VAL A 72 8.78 13.80 13.50
N GLN A 73 9.86 14.33 14.08
CA GLN A 73 9.96 14.50 15.54
C GLN A 73 8.98 15.54 16.10
N LYS A 74 8.65 16.57 15.32
CA LYS A 74 7.80 17.68 15.76
C LYS A 74 6.33 17.45 15.49
N VAL A 75 5.98 16.96 14.30
CA VAL A 75 4.61 16.92 13.77
C VAL A 75 4.11 15.48 13.65
N ALA A 76 4.89 14.58 13.04
CA ALA A 76 4.44 13.23 12.69
C ALA A 76 5.15 12.14 13.52
N ARG A 77 5.06 12.23 14.85
CA ARG A 77 5.83 11.35 15.77
C ARG A 77 5.52 9.86 15.58
N HIS A 78 4.28 9.54 15.24
CA HIS A 78 3.81 8.17 15.04
C HIS A 78 4.17 7.59 13.66
N ALA A 79 4.63 8.41 12.71
CA ALA A 79 4.93 7.92 11.36
C ALA A 79 6.04 6.86 11.35
N ILE A 80 7.01 6.93 12.26
CA ILE A 80 8.09 5.93 12.35
C ILE A 80 7.55 4.59 12.86
N SER A 81 6.61 4.61 13.81
CA SER A 81 6.00 3.37 14.32
C SER A 81 5.01 2.77 13.33
N ASP A 82 4.22 3.63 12.67
CA ASP A 82 3.15 3.21 11.75
C ASP A 82 3.70 2.78 10.38
N PHE A 83 4.78 3.41 9.90
CA PHE A 83 5.45 3.11 8.63
C PHE A 83 6.94 2.80 8.82
N PRO A 84 7.28 1.62 9.37
CA PRO A 84 8.66 1.25 9.63
C PRO A 84 9.48 1.21 8.34
N ILE A 85 10.65 1.84 8.37
CA ILE A 85 11.57 1.88 7.23
C ILE A 85 12.17 0.48 7.04
N ALA A 86 11.95 -0.12 5.87
CA ALA A 86 12.55 -1.40 5.54
C ALA A 86 14.09 -1.28 5.38
N GLY A 87 14.85 -2.03 6.18
CA GLY A 87 16.29 -2.23 5.99
C GLY A 87 17.15 -0.97 6.16
N ALA A 88 18.07 -0.73 5.21
CA ALA A 88 19.03 0.38 5.22
C ALA A 88 18.45 1.71 4.70
N GLY A 89 17.12 1.82 4.59
CA GLY A 89 16.45 3.02 4.08
C GLY A 89 16.78 4.26 4.91
N THR A 90 16.95 5.40 4.24
CA THR A 90 17.17 6.69 4.89
C THR A 90 15.85 7.45 4.99
N LEU A 91 15.53 8.00 6.17
CA LEU A 91 14.51 9.04 6.33
C LEU A 91 14.75 10.15 5.31
N ASN A 92 13.86 10.27 4.33
CA ASN A 92 13.94 11.26 3.27
C ASN A 92 12.54 11.82 2.95
N LEU A 93 12.50 12.88 2.14
CA LEU A 93 11.24 13.54 1.79
C LEU A 93 10.29 12.63 1.03
N GLN A 94 10.81 11.67 0.25
CA GLN A 94 9.97 10.71 -0.47
C GLN A 94 9.24 9.77 0.49
N TRP A 95 9.94 9.22 1.50
CA TRP A 95 9.31 8.41 2.54
C TRP A 95 8.25 9.23 3.29
N LEU A 96 8.55 10.48 3.66
CA LEU A 96 7.59 11.35 4.36
C LEU A 96 6.35 11.62 3.51
N HIS A 97 6.53 11.91 2.22
CA HIS A 97 5.43 12.10 1.28
C HIS A 97 4.56 10.84 1.19
N THR A 98 5.16 9.66 1.07
CA THR A 98 4.42 8.39 1.06
C THR A 98 3.65 8.17 2.37
N CYS A 99 4.24 8.50 3.53
CA CYS A 99 3.55 8.38 4.81
C CYS A 99 2.33 9.30 4.90
N ILE A 100 2.48 10.57 4.52
CA ILE A 100 1.38 11.55 4.52
C ILE A 100 0.27 11.08 3.58
N TRP A 101 0.64 10.66 2.37
CA TRP A 101 -0.33 10.14 1.40
C TRP A 101 -1.06 8.90 1.96
N ASN A 102 -0.36 7.97 2.59
CA ASN A 102 -0.99 6.80 3.20
C ASN A 102 -1.96 7.21 4.33
N TYR A 103 -1.57 8.13 5.22
CA TYR A 103 -2.48 8.63 6.25
C TYR A 103 -3.74 9.25 5.64
N ASP A 104 -3.59 10.15 4.67
CA ASP A 104 -4.73 10.79 3.99
C ASP A 104 -5.67 9.76 3.34
N VAL A 105 -5.11 8.69 2.77
CA VAL A 105 -5.89 7.61 2.15
C VAL A 105 -6.58 6.75 3.21
N ILE A 106 -5.90 6.38 4.28
CA ILE A 106 -6.47 5.60 5.38
C ILE A 106 -7.61 6.37 6.02
N ASP A 107 -7.42 7.65 6.33
CA ASP A 107 -8.46 8.50 6.95
C ASP A 107 -9.72 8.55 6.07
N ARG A 108 -9.56 8.74 4.75
CA ARG A 108 -10.69 8.71 3.80
C ARG A 108 -11.39 7.36 3.74
N ILE A 109 -10.63 6.26 3.75
CA ILE A 109 -11.18 4.89 3.76
C ILE A 109 -11.96 4.66 5.06
N MET A 110 -11.37 5.04 6.20
CA MET A 110 -11.96 4.87 7.52
C MET A 110 -13.21 5.74 7.71
N ASP A 111 -13.23 6.95 7.16
CA ASP A 111 -14.41 7.82 7.18
C ASP A 111 -15.62 7.15 6.50
N ILE A 112 -15.39 6.38 5.44
CA ILE A 112 -16.45 5.64 4.73
C ILE A 112 -16.80 4.36 5.49
N ILE A 113 -15.80 3.57 5.90
CA ILE A 113 -16.02 2.29 6.60
C ILE A 113 -16.74 2.51 7.93
N ALA A 114 -16.31 3.48 8.73
CA ALA A 114 -16.88 3.78 10.04
C ALA A 114 -18.11 4.71 9.97
N SER A 115 -18.53 5.12 8.76
CA SER A 115 -19.72 5.96 8.59
C SER A 115 -20.97 5.26 9.10
N ASP A 116 -21.83 5.98 9.82
CA ASP A 116 -23.17 5.51 10.17
C ASP A 116 -24.05 5.21 8.93
N ARG A 117 -23.63 5.67 7.75
CA ARG A 117 -24.30 5.37 6.47
C ARG A 117 -23.81 4.07 5.82
N ASN A 118 -22.73 3.48 6.33
CA ASN A 118 -22.27 2.17 5.86
C ASN A 118 -23.15 1.08 6.48
N CYS A 119 -23.78 0.26 5.63
CA CYS A 119 -24.63 -0.85 6.06
C CYS A 119 -23.88 -1.93 6.85
N PHE A 120 -22.55 -1.95 6.72
CA PHE A 120 -21.65 -2.88 7.40
C PHE A 120 -20.61 -2.12 8.21
N ASN A 121 -21.02 -1.04 8.88
CA ASN A 121 -20.12 -0.31 9.76
C ASN A 121 -19.61 -1.23 10.88
N PRO A 122 -18.29 -1.24 11.15
CA PRO A 122 -17.76 -2.03 12.23
C PRO A 122 -18.20 -1.46 13.58
N GLU A 123 -18.22 -2.32 14.59
CA GLU A 123 -18.38 -1.88 15.98
C GLU A 123 -17.28 -0.88 16.37
N ARG A 124 -17.67 0.13 17.15
CA ARG A 124 -16.77 1.26 17.49
C ARG A 124 -15.49 0.82 18.21
N HIS A 125 -15.58 -0.24 19.01
CA HIS A 125 -14.42 -0.78 19.72
C HIS A 125 -13.42 -1.48 18.79
N SER A 126 -13.85 -1.88 17.59
CA SER A 126 -13.01 -2.58 16.59
C SER A 126 -12.42 -1.64 15.54
N THR A 127 -12.83 -0.35 15.52
CA THR A 127 -12.33 0.64 14.54
C THR A 127 -10.81 0.82 14.62
N GLY A 128 -10.23 0.80 15.81
CA GLY A 128 -8.78 0.91 16.01
C GLY A 128 -8.01 -0.28 15.41
N LEU A 129 -8.57 -1.49 15.50
CA LEU A 129 -8.00 -2.70 14.91
C LEU A 129 -8.01 -2.64 13.38
N ILE A 130 -9.12 -2.22 12.79
CA ILE A 130 -9.26 -2.06 11.33
C ILE A 130 -8.26 -1.03 10.79
N ASN A 131 -8.17 0.13 11.46
CA ASN A 131 -7.18 1.16 11.13
C ASN A 131 -5.75 0.60 11.17
N THR A 132 -5.46 -0.25 12.16
CA THR A 132 -4.16 -0.93 12.29
C THR A 132 -3.91 -1.92 11.15
N GLY A 133 -4.95 -2.64 10.71
CA GLY A 133 -4.89 -3.52 9.55
C GLY A 133 -4.51 -2.80 8.26
N PHE A 134 -4.91 -1.53 8.08
CA PHE A 134 -4.49 -0.74 6.93
C PHE A 134 -3.00 -0.36 6.94
N PHE A 135 -2.40 -0.11 8.11
CA PHE A 135 -0.93 0.06 8.20
C PHE A 135 -0.19 -1.24 7.86
N LEU A 136 -0.71 -2.39 8.30
CA LEU A 136 -0.17 -3.70 7.92
C LEU A 136 -0.32 -3.97 6.42
N LEU A 137 -1.43 -3.53 5.83
CA LEU A 137 -1.66 -3.62 4.40
C LEU A 137 -0.63 -2.81 3.60
N CYS A 138 -0.30 -1.58 4.03
CA CYS A 138 0.78 -0.80 3.44
C CYS A 138 2.12 -1.56 3.46
N GLN A 139 2.43 -2.22 4.57
CA GLN A 139 3.67 -3.00 4.67
C GLN A 139 3.65 -4.18 3.70
N LEU A 140 2.55 -4.94 3.64
CA LEU A 140 2.40 -6.08 2.75
C LEU A 140 2.53 -5.66 1.28
N SER A 141 1.84 -4.58 0.87
CA SER A 141 1.88 -4.10 -0.52
C SER A 141 3.21 -3.45 -0.91
N SER A 142 4.05 -3.06 0.06
CA SER A 142 5.39 -2.54 -0.20
C SER A 142 6.43 -3.62 -0.51
N LEU A 143 6.08 -4.90 -0.39
CA LEU A 143 6.96 -6.02 -0.68
C LEU A 143 6.94 -6.33 -2.19
N ASP A 144 8.10 -6.31 -2.83
CA ASP A 144 8.24 -6.40 -4.30
C ASP A 144 7.87 -7.76 -4.91
N SER A 145 7.80 -8.83 -4.11
CA SER A 145 7.61 -10.21 -4.60
C SER A 145 6.43 -10.90 -3.92
N PRO A 146 5.56 -11.59 -4.69
CA PRO A 146 4.50 -12.44 -4.13
C PRO A 146 5.02 -13.50 -3.15
N SER A 147 6.22 -14.05 -3.40
CA SER A 147 6.82 -15.04 -2.48
C SER A 147 7.20 -14.42 -1.14
N THR A 148 7.66 -13.17 -1.15
CA THR A 148 8.00 -12.43 0.06
C THR A 148 6.74 -12.04 0.82
N GLN A 149 5.68 -11.65 0.12
CA GLN A 149 4.36 -11.38 0.71
C GLN A 149 3.79 -12.63 1.41
N LEU A 150 3.82 -13.79 0.76
CA LEU A 150 3.40 -15.07 1.35
C LEU A 150 4.22 -15.43 2.58
N SER A 151 5.55 -15.31 2.50
CA SER A 151 6.43 -15.56 3.64
C SER A 151 6.17 -14.59 4.79
N TRP A 152 5.85 -13.34 4.48
CA TRP A 152 5.54 -12.33 5.47
C TRP A 152 4.22 -12.65 6.19
N LEU A 153 3.16 -13.02 5.45
CA LEU A 153 1.89 -13.47 6.03
C LEU A 153 2.06 -14.67 6.95
N HIS A 154 2.83 -15.68 6.52
CA HIS A 154 3.12 -16.85 7.35
C HIS A 154 3.88 -16.50 8.64
N SER A 155 4.69 -15.44 8.62
CA SER A 155 5.47 -15.01 9.79
C SER A 155 4.64 -14.26 10.84
N LEU A 156 3.45 -13.77 10.47
CA LEU A 156 2.64 -12.98 11.40
C LEU A 156 2.05 -13.86 12.52
N PRO A 157 1.93 -13.29 13.73
CA PRO A 157 1.19 -13.88 14.82
C PRO A 157 -0.31 -13.52 14.73
N ARG A 158 -1.11 -13.94 15.72
CA ARG A 158 -2.59 -13.96 15.63
C ARG A 158 -3.19 -12.57 15.46
N ASP A 159 -2.76 -11.60 16.26
CA ASP A 159 -3.47 -10.33 16.35
C ASP A 159 -3.22 -9.43 15.12
N PRO A 160 -1.98 -9.33 14.58
CA PRO A 160 -1.74 -8.66 13.31
C PRO A 160 -2.46 -9.32 12.13
N LEU A 161 -2.58 -10.65 12.11
CA LEU A 161 -3.37 -11.34 11.08
C LEU A 161 -4.85 -10.99 11.20
N THR A 162 -5.36 -10.91 12.43
CA THR A 162 -6.75 -10.52 12.70
C THR A 162 -7.01 -9.08 12.28
N ALA A 163 -6.09 -8.16 12.56
CA ALA A 163 -6.13 -6.78 12.07
C ALA A 163 -6.14 -6.70 10.54
N LEU A 164 -5.26 -7.44 9.87
CA LEU A 164 -5.18 -7.45 8.42
C LEU A 164 -6.45 -8.04 7.78
N PHE A 165 -6.93 -9.18 8.31
CA PHE A 165 -8.17 -9.80 7.87
C PHE A 165 -9.37 -8.88 8.04
N THR A 166 -9.52 -8.23 9.19
CA THR A 166 -10.64 -7.33 9.45
C THR A 166 -10.61 -6.11 8.52
N ALA A 167 -9.46 -5.50 8.29
CA ALA A 167 -9.33 -4.40 7.33
C ALA A 167 -9.73 -4.83 5.91
N THR A 168 -9.25 -5.98 5.43
CA THR A 168 -9.65 -6.53 4.14
C THR A 168 -11.15 -6.87 4.09
N HIS A 169 -11.67 -7.48 5.15
CA HIS A 169 -13.06 -7.90 5.24
C HIS A 169 -14.04 -6.72 5.21
N TYR A 170 -13.83 -5.72 6.07
CA TYR A 170 -14.69 -4.53 6.10
C TYR A 170 -14.54 -3.67 4.84
N SER A 171 -13.36 -3.66 4.20
CA SER A 171 -13.20 -3.04 2.88
C SER A 171 -14.07 -3.73 1.83
N MET A 172 -14.05 -5.07 1.79
CA MET A 172 -14.89 -5.87 0.90
C MET A 172 -16.38 -5.62 1.16
N LEU A 173 -16.82 -5.66 2.43
CA LEU A 173 -18.22 -5.41 2.77
C LEU A 173 -18.69 -4.00 2.36
N THR A 174 -17.83 -2.99 2.57
CA THR A 174 -18.12 -1.60 2.21
C THR A 174 -18.14 -1.41 0.69
N ALA A 175 -17.23 -2.07 -0.03
CA ALA A 175 -17.19 -2.06 -1.49
C ALA A 175 -18.48 -2.60 -2.13
N ARG A 176 -19.21 -3.52 -1.48
CA ARG A 176 -20.50 -4.01 -1.98
C ARG A 176 -21.52 -2.91 -2.27
N TYR A 177 -21.43 -1.75 -1.62
CA TYR A 177 -22.39 -0.64 -1.79
C TYR A 177 -21.77 0.63 -2.37
N ASN A 178 -20.45 0.75 -2.31
CA ASN A 178 -19.75 1.95 -2.77
C ASN A 178 -18.99 1.74 -4.08
N ALA A 179 -18.58 0.50 -4.39
CA ALA A 179 -17.86 0.22 -5.61
C ALA A 179 -18.75 0.35 -6.84
N VAL A 180 -18.10 0.59 -7.98
CA VAL A 180 -18.72 0.49 -9.31
C VAL A 180 -18.45 -0.92 -9.85
N GLY A 181 -19.29 -1.39 -10.77
CA GLY A 181 -19.04 -2.65 -11.47
C GLY A 181 -19.35 -3.90 -10.64
N ALA A 182 -18.65 -4.99 -10.93
CA ALA A 182 -18.97 -6.37 -10.54
C ALA A 182 -19.13 -6.58 -9.03
N MET A 183 -18.48 -5.74 -8.21
CA MET A 183 -18.57 -5.80 -6.76
C MET A 183 -19.88 -5.23 -6.20
N HIS A 184 -20.55 -4.35 -6.94
CA HIS A 184 -21.72 -3.61 -6.43
C HIS A 184 -22.97 -4.50 -6.34
N GLN A 185 -23.59 -4.51 -5.16
CA GLN A 185 -24.87 -5.18 -4.84
C GLN A 185 -25.97 -4.95 -5.88
N ARG A 186 -26.03 -3.78 -6.54
CA ARG A 186 -27.06 -3.46 -7.53
C ARG A 186 -27.09 -4.43 -8.71
N ILE A 187 -25.95 -5.04 -9.02
CA ILE A 187 -25.79 -5.98 -10.14
C ILE A 187 -26.47 -7.33 -9.85
N PHE A 188 -26.56 -7.71 -8.58
CA PHE A 188 -27.11 -8.99 -8.14
C PHE A 188 -28.63 -8.98 -7.94
N GLY A 189 -29.27 -7.82 -8.07
CA GLY A 189 -30.71 -7.67 -7.91
C GLY A 189 -31.23 -7.97 -6.49
N LEU A 190 -32.53 -8.26 -6.40
CA LEU A 190 -33.24 -8.52 -5.14
C LEU A 190 -33.14 -9.98 -4.66
N SER A 191 -32.86 -10.92 -5.56
CA SER A 191 -32.77 -12.35 -5.26
C SER A 191 -31.56 -12.95 -5.96
N MET A 192 -30.70 -13.65 -5.22
CA MET A 192 -29.56 -14.37 -5.78
C MET A 192 -29.88 -15.86 -5.83
N ASP A 193 -29.79 -16.46 -7.01
CA ASP A 193 -29.78 -17.91 -7.16
C ASP A 193 -28.40 -18.48 -6.83
N ALA A 194 -28.25 -19.81 -6.85
CA ALA A 194 -26.98 -20.46 -6.56
C ALA A 194 -25.84 -20.02 -7.51
N LYS A 195 -26.16 -19.66 -8.77
CA LYS A 195 -25.16 -19.20 -9.76
C LYS A 195 -24.64 -17.81 -9.41
N LEU A 196 -25.55 -16.86 -9.14
CA LEU A 196 -25.20 -15.50 -8.73
C LEU A 196 -24.45 -15.47 -7.39
N LEU A 197 -24.85 -16.33 -6.44
CA LEU A 197 -24.11 -16.50 -5.18
C LEU A 197 -22.68 -16.98 -5.40
N SER A 198 -22.49 -17.96 -6.29
CA SER A 198 -21.17 -18.48 -6.62
C SER A 198 -20.30 -17.42 -7.33
N PHE A 199 -20.87 -16.70 -8.29
CA PHE A 199 -20.18 -15.58 -8.96
C PHE A 199 -19.79 -14.49 -7.96
N ARG A 200 -20.69 -14.10 -7.06
CA ARG A 200 -20.40 -13.14 -5.99
C ARG A 200 -19.23 -13.59 -5.12
N ALA A 201 -19.23 -14.86 -4.70
CA ALA A 201 -18.17 -15.40 -3.88
C ALA A 201 -16.80 -15.31 -4.59
N ASP A 202 -16.75 -15.63 -5.89
CA ASP A 202 -15.52 -15.50 -6.68
C ASP A 202 -15.06 -14.04 -6.80
N VAL A 203 -15.99 -13.08 -6.99
CA VAL A 203 -15.66 -11.64 -7.07
C VAL A 203 -15.19 -11.11 -5.72
N GLU A 204 -15.83 -11.49 -4.62
CA GLU A 204 -15.42 -11.09 -3.28
C GLU A 204 -14.05 -11.66 -2.91
N PHE A 205 -13.79 -12.89 -3.31
CA PHE A 205 -12.46 -13.49 -3.18
C PHE A 205 -11.42 -12.68 -3.96
N ALA A 206 -11.70 -12.36 -5.23
CA ALA A 206 -10.83 -11.56 -6.07
C ALA A 206 -10.58 -10.17 -5.48
N PHE A 207 -11.60 -9.54 -4.87
CA PHE A 207 -11.45 -8.26 -4.19
C PHE A 207 -10.49 -8.35 -3.00
N CYS A 208 -10.64 -9.38 -2.16
CA CYS A 208 -9.74 -9.59 -1.04
C CYS A 208 -8.29 -9.85 -1.49
N GLU A 209 -8.11 -10.65 -2.55
CA GLU A 209 -6.80 -10.91 -3.15
C GLU A 209 -6.16 -9.64 -3.72
N ALA A 210 -6.94 -8.84 -4.48
CA ALA A 210 -6.51 -7.56 -5.03
C ALA A 210 -6.15 -6.56 -3.93
N THR A 211 -6.92 -6.53 -2.84
CA THR A 211 -6.65 -5.71 -1.67
C THR A 211 -5.28 -6.05 -1.09
N LEU A 212 -5.01 -7.33 -0.80
CA LEU A 212 -3.74 -7.77 -0.21
C LEU A 212 -2.54 -7.60 -1.15
N SER A 213 -2.74 -7.75 -2.45
CA SER A 213 -1.67 -7.68 -3.46
C SER A 213 -1.31 -6.24 -3.83
N THR A 214 -2.32 -5.39 -4.04
CA THR A 214 -2.17 -4.04 -4.59
C THR A 214 -2.15 -2.97 -3.48
N GLY A 215 -2.72 -3.27 -2.32
CA GLY A 215 -2.72 -2.41 -1.14
C GLY A 215 -3.80 -1.32 -1.16
N LEU A 216 -3.53 -0.23 -0.43
CA LEU A 216 -4.51 0.82 -0.15
C LEU A 216 -5.03 1.57 -1.39
N ALA A 217 -4.20 1.71 -2.42
CA ALA A 217 -4.62 2.42 -3.64
C ALA A 217 -5.87 1.78 -4.25
N PHE A 218 -5.86 0.44 -4.35
CA PHE A 218 -7.01 -0.32 -4.86
C PHE A 218 -8.24 -0.16 -3.96
N VAL A 219 -8.08 -0.22 -2.63
CA VAL A 219 -9.20 -0.05 -1.70
C VAL A 219 -9.82 1.33 -1.85
N ARG A 220 -8.99 2.38 -1.87
CA ARG A 220 -9.41 3.77 -2.08
C ARG A 220 -10.20 3.90 -3.37
N ASP A 221 -9.63 3.42 -4.48
CA ASP A 221 -10.22 3.54 -5.81
C ASP A 221 -11.52 2.73 -5.95
N SER A 222 -11.67 1.69 -5.12
CA SER A 222 -12.88 0.88 -5.07
C SER A 222 -14.00 1.46 -4.21
N ILE A 223 -13.72 2.15 -3.10
CA ILE A 223 -14.76 2.57 -2.14
C ILE A 223 -14.96 4.07 -2.03
N VAL A 224 -13.98 4.89 -2.42
CA VAL A 224 -14.07 6.36 -2.31
C VAL A 224 -14.76 6.91 -3.56
N PRO A 225 -15.93 7.57 -3.45
CA PRO A 225 -16.72 7.97 -4.62
C PRO A 225 -16.03 8.95 -5.58
N GLU A 226 -15.05 9.71 -5.08
CA GLU A 226 -14.30 10.71 -5.83
C GLU A 226 -13.08 10.12 -6.57
N ALA A 227 -12.76 8.85 -6.33
CA ALA A 227 -11.61 8.17 -6.92
C ALA A 227 -11.93 7.57 -8.30
N ASP A 228 -10.89 7.26 -9.07
CA ASP A 228 -11.04 6.69 -10.42
C ASP A 228 -11.45 5.21 -10.35
N ALA A 229 -12.77 4.98 -10.32
CA ALA A 229 -13.33 3.64 -10.19
C ALA A 229 -13.10 2.74 -11.43
N ALA A 230 -12.71 3.29 -12.58
CA ALA A 230 -12.50 2.49 -13.80
C ALA A 230 -11.25 1.62 -13.68
N ASP A 231 -10.17 2.16 -13.11
CA ASP A 231 -8.93 1.42 -12.88
C ASP A 231 -9.13 0.33 -11.82
N ALA A 232 -9.91 0.61 -10.77
CA ALA A 232 -10.22 -0.37 -9.73
C ALA A 232 -11.00 -1.58 -10.28
N GLU A 233 -12.02 -1.35 -11.12
CA GLU A 233 -12.77 -2.45 -11.73
C GLU A 233 -11.87 -3.29 -12.64
N ALA A 234 -10.99 -2.67 -13.44
CA ALA A 234 -10.05 -3.40 -14.27
C ALA A 234 -9.09 -4.28 -13.44
N VAL A 235 -8.58 -3.76 -12.32
CA VAL A 235 -7.76 -4.53 -11.38
C VAL A 235 -8.56 -5.70 -10.79
N LEU A 236 -9.78 -5.46 -10.32
CA LEU A 236 -10.65 -6.51 -9.77
C LEU A 236 -10.89 -7.63 -10.79
N LEU A 237 -11.23 -7.27 -12.04
CA LEU A 237 -11.50 -8.25 -13.10
C LEU A 237 -10.26 -9.04 -13.50
N ASN A 238 -9.06 -8.46 -13.41
CA ASN A 238 -7.82 -9.21 -13.57
C ASN A 238 -7.63 -10.24 -12.46
N PHE A 239 -7.80 -9.86 -11.19
CA PHE A 239 -7.72 -10.81 -10.08
C PHE A 239 -8.81 -11.89 -10.16
N TYR A 240 -10.01 -11.52 -10.59
CA TYR A 240 -11.10 -12.45 -10.85
C TYR A 240 -10.72 -13.45 -11.95
N TYR A 241 -10.19 -12.98 -13.08
CA TYR A 241 -9.71 -13.87 -14.14
C TYR A 241 -8.61 -14.82 -13.64
N GLU A 242 -7.73 -14.37 -12.75
CA GLU A 242 -6.64 -15.20 -12.25
C GLU A 242 -7.12 -16.23 -11.21
N HIS A 243 -7.93 -15.80 -10.25
CA HIS A 243 -8.22 -16.54 -9.03
C HIS A 243 -9.61 -17.16 -8.96
N ALA A 244 -10.55 -16.81 -9.86
CA ALA A 244 -11.89 -17.41 -9.84
C ALA A 244 -11.80 -18.93 -9.88
N VAL A 245 -12.48 -19.57 -8.93
CA VAL A 245 -12.48 -21.02 -8.75
C VAL A 245 -13.30 -21.66 -9.88
N ASN A 246 -14.40 -21.00 -10.26
CA ASN A 246 -15.29 -21.48 -11.29
C ASN A 246 -14.80 -21.04 -12.68
N ALA A 247 -14.11 -21.94 -13.38
CA ALA A 247 -13.62 -21.73 -14.75
C ALA A 247 -14.75 -21.43 -15.77
N ARG A 248 -16.00 -21.81 -15.45
CA ARG A 248 -17.19 -21.63 -16.31
C ARG A 248 -17.43 -20.19 -16.74
N TRP A 249 -16.91 -19.21 -16.00
CA TRP A 249 -17.15 -17.79 -16.26
C TRP A 249 -16.10 -17.14 -17.19
N ARG A 250 -15.02 -17.83 -17.54
CA ARG A 250 -13.88 -17.24 -18.27
C ARG A 250 -14.07 -17.22 -19.79
N GLU A 251 -14.74 -18.21 -20.36
CA GLU A 251 -14.66 -18.46 -21.82
C GLU A 251 -15.99 -18.25 -22.54
N GLY A 252 -17.07 -17.90 -21.84
CA GLY A 252 -18.40 -17.80 -22.46
C GLY A 252 -18.86 -19.14 -23.07
N GLU A 253 -18.31 -20.27 -22.60
CA GLU A 253 -18.61 -21.62 -23.09
C GLU A 253 -19.94 -22.19 -22.58
N GLY A 254 -20.67 -21.44 -21.77
CA GLY A 254 -22.10 -21.70 -21.62
C GLY A 254 -22.81 -21.18 -22.86
N GLU A 255 -23.58 -22.03 -23.55
CA GLU A 255 -24.75 -21.58 -24.32
C GLU A 255 -25.35 -20.36 -23.63
N GLN A 256 -25.72 -19.30 -24.38
CA GLN A 256 -26.35 -18.05 -23.93
C GLN A 256 -27.39 -18.29 -22.81
N GLU A 257 -26.91 -18.56 -21.60
CA GLU A 257 -27.71 -18.98 -20.48
C GLU A 257 -28.22 -17.66 -19.96
N VAL A 258 -29.48 -17.37 -20.26
CA VAL A 258 -30.17 -16.20 -19.76
C VAL A 258 -30.12 -16.28 -18.23
N TRP A 259 -29.22 -15.52 -17.63
CA TRP A 259 -29.14 -15.43 -16.18
C TRP A 259 -30.45 -14.86 -15.65
N PRO A 260 -30.87 -15.25 -14.45
CA PRO A 260 -32.03 -14.65 -13.82
C PRO A 260 -31.86 -13.12 -13.78
N GLY A 261 -32.84 -12.40 -14.32
CA GLY A 261 -32.81 -10.93 -14.36
C GLY A 261 -31.96 -10.30 -15.47
N GLY A 262 -31.44 -11.08 -16.42
CA GLY A 262 -30.68 -10.54 -17.56
C GLY A 262 -29.26 -10.07 -17.20
N PHE A 263 -28.71 -10.58 -16.10
CA PHE A 263 -27.32 -10.33 -15.72
C PHE A 263 -26.35 -10.99 -16.69
N GLU A 264 -25.38 -10.24 -17.19
CA GLU A 264 -24.29 -10.81 -17.99
C GLU A 264 -22.98 -10.63 -17.20
N PRO A 265 -22.34 -11.72 -16.75
CA PRO A 265 -21.07 -11.60 -16.04
C PRO A 265 -20.01 -10.98 -16.97
N PRO A 266 -19.07 -10.19 -16.41
CA PRO A 266 -18.00 -9.61 -17.19
C PRO A 266 -17.16 -10.71 -17.85
N VAL A 267 -17.08 -10.69 -19.19
CA VAL A 267 -16.27 -11.62 -19.96
C VAL A 267 -14.82 -11.17 -19.88
N VAL A 268 -14.02 -11.89 -19.10
CA VAL A 268 -12.59 -11.65 -18.95
C VAL A 268 -11.79 -12.59 -19.85
N ARG A 269 -10.96 -12.02 -20.73
CA ARG A 269 -10.07 -12.77 -21.62
C ARG A 269 -8.62 -12.55 -21.22
N GLY A 270 -7.86 -13.62 -21.10
CA GLY A 270 -6.44 -13.60 -20.77
C GLY A 270 -5.74 -14.87 -21.26
N ALA A 271 -4.43 -14.96 -21.06
CA ALA A 271 -3.68 -16.18 -21.38
C ALA A 271 -4.10 -17.30 -20.41
N GLU A 272 -4.52 -18.44 -20.96
CA GLU A 272 -4.81 -19.63 -20.16
C GLU A 272 -3.59 -20.01 -19.30
N LYS A 273 -3.76 -19.96 -17.98
CA LYS A 273 -2.77 -20.49 -17.04
C LYS A 273 -3.08 -21.99 -16.85
N GLY A 274 -2.15 -22.84 -17.27
CA GLY A 274 -2.27 -24.29 -17.11
C GLY A 274 -2.37 -24.74 -15.64
N PRO A 275 -2.77 -26.00 -15.37
CA PRO A 275 -2.78 -26.57 -14.03
C PRO A 275 -1.40 -26.42 -13.36
N GLY A 276 -1.34 -25.84 -12.17
CA GLY A 276 -0.08 -25.58 -11.44
C GLY A 276 0.66 -24.29 -11.82
N MET A 277 0.17 -23.52 -12.81
CA MET A 277 0.68 -22.17 -13.09
C MET A 277 0.00 -21.06 -12.28
N ARG A 278 -1.04 -21.41 -11.51
CA ARG A 278 -1.69 -20.47 -10.58
C ARG A 278 -0.84 -20.38 -9.32
N GLY A 279 -0.33 -19.18 -9.02
CA GLY A 279 0.37 -18.91 -7.77
C GLY A 279 -0.54 -19.10 -6.56
N ARG A 280 0.04 -19.32 -5.39
CA ARG A 280 -0.71 -19.40 -4.14
C ARG A 280 -1.32 -18.03 -3.82
N SER A 281 -2.62 -18.00 -3.49
CA SER A 281 -3.32 -16.77 -3.13
C SER A 281 -2.88 -16.25 -1.76
N LEU A 282 -2.70 -14.93 -1.67
CA LEU A 282 -2.45 -14.22 -0.41
C LEU A 282 -3.64 -14.35 0.53
N TYR A 283 -4.87 -14.20 0.03
CA TYR A 283 -6.08 -14.28 0.84
C TYR A 283 -6.32 -15.69 1.37
N THR A 284 -6.16 -16.73 0.55
CA THR A 284 -6.20 -18.12 1.05
C THR A 284 -5.13 -18.35 2.10
N THR A 285 -3.90 -17.87 1.88
CA THR A 285 -2.80 -18.02 2.84
C THR A 285 -3.07 -17.28 4.15
N LEU A 286 -3.69 -16.11 4.10
CA LEU A 286 -4.14 -15.36 5.28
C LEU A 286 -5.15 -16.18 6.10
N LEU A 287 -6.16 -16.76 5.43
CA LEU A 287 -7.20 -17.56 6.10
C LEU A 287 -6.65 -18.87 6.67
N GLU A 288 -5.80 -19.58 5.92
CA GLU A 288 -5.12 -20.79 6.40
C GLU A 288 -4.26 -20.48 7.62
N ARG A 289 -3.49 -19.38 7.57
CA ARG A 289 -2.65 -18.99 8.68
C ARG A 289 -3.48 -18.58 9.90
N LEU A 290 -4.60 -17.89 9.70
CA LEU A 290 -5.54 -17.58 10.78
C LEU A 290 -6.15 -18.84 11.40
N ALA A 291 -6.53 -19.83 10.58
CA ALA A 291 -6.99 -21.14 11.05
C ALA A 291 -5.96 -21.78 11.99
N ASP A 292 -4.70 -21.81 11.55
CA ASP A 292 -3.60 -22.41 12.32
C ASP A 292 -3.37 -21.73 13.68
N VAL A 293 -3.39 -20.39 13.73
CA VAL A 293 -3.08 -19.64 14.97
C VAL A 293 -4.26 -19.51 15.92
N THR A 294 -5.50 -19.62 15.42
CA THR A 294 -6.72 -19.59 16.24
C THR A 294 -7.18 -20.99 16.66
N GLY A 295 -6.72 -22.04 15.96
CA GLY A 295 -7.18 -23.41 16.15
C GLY A 295 -8.58 -23.68 15.56
N LEU A 296 -9.09 -22.77 14.73
CA LEU A 296 -10.39 -22.92 14.05
C LEU A 296 -10.24 -23.68 12.72
N GLY A 297 -11.31 -24.32 12.26
CA GLY A 297 -11.37 -24.86 10.90
C GLY A 297 -11.42 -23.74 9.86
N LEU A 298 -10.84 -23.95 8.66
CA LEU A 298 -10.77 -22.93 7.61
C LEU A 298 -12.14 -22.29 7.26
N GLU A 299 -13.20 -23.10 7.23
CA GLU A 299 -14.58 -22.67 6.99
C GLU A 299 -15.15 -21.80 8.12
N GLU A 300 -14.65 -21.97 9.34
CA GLU A 300 -15.13 -21.31 10.56
C GLU A 300 -14.31 -20.07 10.91
N VAL A 301 -13.08 -19.93 10.38
CA VAL A 301 -12.19 -18.80 10.69
C VAL A 301 -12.90 -17.46 10.51
N ARG A 302 -13.62 -17.30 9.40
CA ARG A 302 -14.29 -16.03 9.09
C ARG A 302 -15.36 -15.69 10.13
N SER A 303 -16.25 -16.63 10.44
CA SER A 303 -17.33 -16.37 11.42
C SER A 303 -16.77 -16.26 12.83
N GLY A 304 -15.87 -17.17 13.23
CA GLY A 304 -15.30 -17.19 14.58
C GLY A 304 -14.51 -15.93 14.93
N VAL A 305 -13.70 -15.41 13.99
CA VAL A 305 -12.97 -14.15 14.21
C VAL A 305 -13.94 -12.97 14.30
N LEU A 306 -14.98 -12.90 13.47
CA LEU A 306 -15.93 -11.80 13.52
C LEU A 306 -16.77 -11.83 14.80
N GLU A 307 -17.25 -13.00 15.21
CA GLU A 307 -18.00 -13.20 16.46
C GLU A 307 -17.18 -12.80 17.69
N GLU A 308 -15.88 -13.15 17.73
CA GLU A 308 -15.00 -12.70 18.81
C GLU A 308 -14.90 -11.17 18.88
N LEU A 309 -14.80 -10.51 17.72
CA LEU A 309 -14.64 -9.07 17.61
C LEU A 309 -15.94 -8.29 17.86
N GLU A 310 -17.11 -8.92 17.82
CA GLU A 310 -18.37 -8.30 18.21
C GLU A 310 -18.41 -8.01 19.72
N HIS A 311 -17.67 -8.76 20.53
CA HIS A 311 -17.66 -8.56 21.99
C HIS A 311 -16.77 -7.39 22.40
N PRO A 312 -17.30 -6.35 23.09
CA PRO A 312 -16.51 -5.17 23.47
C PRO A 312 -15.42 -5.44 24.53
N GLY A 313 -15.41 -6.64 25.12
CA GLY A 313 -14.39 -7.10 26.07
C GLY A 313 -13.33 -8.01 25.44
N ASN A 314 -13.31 -8.17 24.12
CA ASN A 314 -12.27 -8.96 23.46
C ASN A 314 -10.89 -8.27 23.59
N PRO A 315 -9.77 -9.01 23.55
CA PRO A 315 -8.43 -8.44 23.73
C PRO A 315 -8.04 -7.37 22.70
N LEU A 316 -8.68 -7.38 21.53
CA LEU A 316 -8.43 -6.45 20.43
C LEU A 316 -9.46 -5.32 20.35
N ALA A 317 -10.30 -5.17 21.39
CA ALA A 317 -11.19 -4.03 21.54
C ALA A 317 -10.41 -2.81 22.05
N TRP A 318 -10.75 -1.62 21.54
CA TRP A 318 -10.21 -0.33 22.01
C TRP A 318 -8.68 -0.20 21.92
N ILE A 319 -8.07 -0.82 20.91
CA ILE A 319 -6.61 -0.76 20.64
C ILE A 319 -6.06 0.65 20.84
N THR A 320 -5.14 0.77 21.78
CA THR A 320 -4.41 2.00 22.08
C THR A 320 -3.33 2.27 21.03
N ASN A 321 -2.75 3.47 21.04
CA ASN A 321 -1.65 3.80 20.14
C ASN A 321 -0.39 2.92 20.40
N GLU A 322 -0.19 2.45 21.63
CA GLU A 322 0.94 1.59 22.00
C GLU A 322 0.74 0.16 21.47
N GLU A 323 -0.45 -0.40 21.69
CA GLU A 323 -0.86 -1.70 21.14
C GLU A 323 -0.85 -1.68 19.60
N ARG A 324 -1.36 -0.61 18.98
CA ARG A 324 -1.21 -0.40 17.54
C ARG A 324 0.24 -0.51 17.09
N ALA A 325 1.16 0.17 17.78
CA ALA A 325 2.57 0.13 17.42
C ALA A 325 3.17 -1.29 17.56
N LEU A 326 2.71 -2.09 18.52
CA LEU A 326 3.09 -3.50 18.65
C LEU A 326 2.58 -4.34 17.49
N LEU A 327 1.29 -4.20 17.13
CA LEU A 327 0.67 -4.89 16.01
C LEU A 327 1.38 -4.56 14.69
N VAL A 328 1.69 -3.28 14.43
CA VAL A 328 2.44 -2.84 13.24
C VAL A 328 3.87 -3.39 13.22
N GLN A 329 4.46 -3.63 14.40
CA GLN A 329 5.73 -4.35 14.56
C GLN A 329 5.59 -5.89 14.48
N ARG A 330 4.41 -6.40 14.13
CA ARG A 330 4.11 -7.82 13.95
C ARG A 330 4.20 -8.61 15.26
N LYS A 331 3.71 -8.03 16.35
CA LYS A 331 3.61 -8.64 17.67
C LYS A 331 2.15 -8.67 18.12
N ASP A 332 1.80 -9.70 18.88
CA ASP A 332 0.52 -9.78 19.58
C ASP A 332 0.49 -8.79 20.76
N VAL A 333 -0.71 -8.48 21.24
CA VAL A 333 -0.97 -7.52 22.32
C VAL A 333 -1.56 -8.16 23.57
#